data_AF-A0A978UMN9-F1
#
_entry.id   AF-A0A978UMN9-F1
#
_cell.length_a   1.000
_cell.length_b   1.000
_cell.length_c   1.000
_cell.angle_alpha   90.00
_cell.angle_beta   90.00
_cell.angle_gamma   90.00
#
_symmetry.space_group_name_H-M   'P 1'
#
loop_
_entity.id
_entity.type
_entity.pdbx_description
1 polymer ?
#
loop_
_entity_poly.entity_id
_entity_poly.type
_entity_poly.pdbx_seq_one_letter_code
_entity_poly.pdbx_strand_id
1 'polypeptide(L)'
;MASSTSEKNRKATLKKKASELSILCGVDVFMVIFGSDGSMEVWPDDSAKANSTLSKYCHAINKLKPINQNNNLNNLSNSDQLHFPSDKKMELLQTDGTTSN
;
A
#
# COMPACT_ATOMS: atom_id res chain seq x y z
N MET A 1 -24.07 -2.83 14.83
CA MET A 1 -23.65 -1.92 13.74
C MET A 1 -22.47 -1.03 14.17
N ALA A 2 -21.33 -1.61 14.60
CA ALA A 2 -20.19 -0.84 15.16
C ALA A 2 -18.85 -1.05 14.41
N SER A 3 -18.87 -1.67 13.22
CA SER A 3 -17.65 -2.09 12.52
C SER A 3 -16.92 -0.93 11.83
N SER A 4 -17.65 -0.09 11.08
CA SER A 4 -17.03 0.94 10.21
C SER A 4 -16.41 2.12 10.97
N THR A 5 -17.05 2.60 12.05
CA THR A 5 -16.56 3.77 12.81
C THR A 5 -15.30 3.45 13.61
N SER A 6 -15.22 2.25 14.19
CA SER A 6 -14.05 1.83 14.96
C SER A 6 -12.81 1.70 14.07
N GLU A 7 -12.98 1.10 12.88
CA GLU A 7 -11.92 0.94 11.89
C GLU A 7 -11.37 2.29 11.44
N LYS A 8 -12.23 3.24 11.06
CA LYS A 8 -11.83 4.59 10.64
C LYS A 8 -11.03 5.32 11.72
N ASN A 9 -11.52 5.30 12.97
CA ASN A 9 -10.87 5.98 14.09
C ASN A 9 -9.50 5.36 14.43
N ARG A 10 -9.42 4.02 14.44
CA ARG A 10 -8.16 3.31 14.71
C ARG A 10 -7.16 3.50 13.57
N LYS A 11 -7.62 3.50 12.31
CA LYS A 11 -6.79 3.80 11.13
C LYS A 11 -6.15 5.19 11.23
N ALA A 12 -6.94 6.21 11.53
CA ALA A 12 -6.44 7.57 11.74
C ALA A 12 -5.42 7.66 12.89
N THR A 13 -5.70 6.97 14.01
CA THR A 13 -4.78 6.89 15.15
C THR A 13 -3.47 6.21 14.77
N LEU A 14 -3.53 5.13 14.00
CA LEU A 14 -2.35 4.39 13.57
C LEU A 14 -1.48 5.22 12.62
N LYS A 15 -2.07 5.93 11.65
CA LYS A 15 -1.35 6.91 10.81
C LYS A 15 -0.67 8.00 11.65
N LYS A 16 -1.37 8.54 12.67
CA LYS A 16 -0.79 9.54 13.57
C LYS A 16 0.43 8.98 14.32
N LYS A 17 0.32 7.77 14.89
CA LYS A 17 1.44 7.12 15.59
C LYS A 17 2.60 6.76 14.69
N ALA A 18 2.34 6.31 13.47
CA ALA A 18 3.38 6.09 12.46
C ALA A 18 4.14 7.39 12.12
N SER A 19 3.42 8.52 12.01
CA SER A 19 4.03 9.84 11.82
C SER A 19 4.86 10.27 13.03
N GLU A 20 4.34 10.14 14.25
CA GLU A 20 5.07 10.44 15.48
C GLU A 20 6.35 9.59 15.57
N LEU A 21 6.28 8.29 15.30
CA LEU A 21 7.43 7.38 15.29
C LEU A 21 8.48 7.81 14.26
N SER A 22 8.06 8.11 13.03
CA SER A 22 8.96 8.55 11.97
C SER A 22 9.70 9.83 12.34
N ILE A 23 9.00 10.80 12.93
CA ILE A 23 9.57 12.10 13.32
C ILE A 23 10.45 11.99 14.56
N LEU A 24 9.96 11.38 15.64
CA LEU A 24 10.64 11.34 16.93
C LEU A 24 11.89 10.46 16.91
N CYS A 25 11.88 9.39 16.12
CA CYS A 25 12.99 8.46 16.03
C CYS A 25 13.82 8.60 14.74
N GLY A 26 13.42 9.47 13.81
CA GLY A 26 14.15 9.65 12.54
C GLY A 26 14.18 8.39 11.66
N VAL A 27 13.16 7.55 11.74
CA VAL A 27 13.05 6.30 10.98
C VAL A 27 12.06 6.42 9.82
N ASP A 28 12.33 5.71 8.72
CA ASP A 28 11.36 5.57 7.64
C ASP A 28 10.25 4.59 8.07
N VAL A 29 8.99 5.02 7.96
CA VAL A 29 7.81 4.20 8.29
C VAL A 29 6.90 4.13 7.07
N PHE A 30 6.47 2.92 6.73
CA PHE A 30 5.57 2.62 5.62
C PHE A 30 4.50 1.65 6.08
N MET A 31 3.27 1.85 5.62
CA MET A 31 2.13 1.03 6.02
C MET A 31 1.19 0.77 4.86
N VAL A 32 0.79 -0.49 4.69
CA VAL A 32 -0.31 -0.92 3.81
C VAL A 32 -1.47 -1.32 4.68
N ILE A 33 -2.65 -0.77 4.42
CA ILE A 33 -3.85 -0.95 5.21
C ILE A 33 -4.92 -1.59 4.32
N PHE A 34 -5.31 -2.81 4.65
CA PHE A 34 -6.42 -3.51 3.99
C PHE A 34 -7.68 -3.35 4.84
N GLY A 35 -8.69 -2.69 4.29
CA GLY A 35 -9.97 -2.45 4.93
C GLY A 35 -10.88 -3.67 4.88
N SER A 36 -11.84 -3.72 5.80
CA SER A 36 -12.85 -4.80 5.84
C SER A 36 -13.78 -4.83 4.62
N ASP A 37 -13.84 -3.72 3.89
CA ASP A 37 -14.58 -3.52 2.63
C ASP A 37 -13.77 -3.95 1.39
N GLY A 38 -12.57 -4.50 1.57
CA GLY A 38 -11.66 -4.84 0.48
C GLY A 38 -10.89 -3.64 -0.08
N SER A 39 -11.01 -2.46 0.54
CA SER A 39 -10.17 -1.32 0.18
C SER A 39 -8.70 -1.56 0.54
N MET A 40 -7.79 -1.00 -0.25
CA MET A 40 -6.36 -0.97 0.04
C MET A 40 -5.90 0.47 0.05
N GLU A 41 -5.22 0.86 1.12
CA GLU A 41 -4.66 2.19 1.31
C GLU A 41 -3.19 2.08 1.70
N VAL A 42 -2.39 3.04 1.28
CA VAL A 42 -0.98 3.13 1.64
C VAL A 42 -0.70 4.44 2.36
N TRP A 43 0.19 4.38 3.36
CA TRP A 43 0.71 5.55 4.05
C TRP A 43 2.26 5.49 4.05
N PRO A 44 2.96 6.62 3.87
CA PRO A 44 2.46 8.00 3.75
C PRO A 44 1.69 8.26 2.44
N ASP A 45 0.80 9.25 2.47
CA ASP A 45 -0.02 9.64 1.31
C ASP A 45 0.85 10.27 0.19
N ASP A 46 2.05 10.75 0.53
CA ASP A 46 3.10 11.12 -0.42
C ASP A 46 3.66 9.87 -1.11
N SER A 47 3.24 9.66 -2.37
CA SER A 47 3.62 8.51 -3.18
C SER A 47 5.12 8.43 -3.44
N ALA A 48 5.85 9.55 -3.52
CA ALA A 48 7.30 9.53 -3.71
C ALA A 48 8.00 9.03 -2.45
N LYS A 49 7.56 9.50 -1.27
CA LYS A 49 8.08 9.01 0.02
C LYS A 49 7.74 7.54 0.23
N ALA A 50 6.49 7.14 -0.02
CA ALA A 50 6.04 5.76 0.11
C ALA A 50 6.84 4.80 -0.79
N ASN A 51 7.02 5.15 -2.07
CA ASN A 51 7.80 4.38 -3.03
C ASN A 51 9.28 4.29 -2.66
N SER A 52 9.87 5.37 -2.16
CA SER A 52 11.25 5.39 -1.69
C SER A 52 11.46 4.42 -0.53
N THR A 53 10.60 4.47 0.50
CA THR A 53 10.68 3.56 1.65
C THR A 53 10.48 2.10 1.24
N LEU A 54 9.49 1.81 0.38
CA LEU A 54 9.25 0.46 -0.13
C LEU A 54 10.46 -0.06 -0.93
N SER A 55 11.03 0.78 -1.79
CA SER A 55 12.22 0.42 -2.59
C SER A 55 13.42 0.10 -1.71
N LYS A 56 13.66 0.87 -0.65
CA LYS A 56 14.72 0.59 0.35
C LYS A 56 14.50 -0.76 1.02
N TYR A 57 13.27 -1.09 1.40
CA TYR A 57 12.92 -2.37 2.00
C TYR A 57 13.16 -3.53 1.02
N CYS A 58 12.62 -3.46 -0.20
CA CYS A 58 12.80 -4.47 -1.24
C CYS A 58 14.29 -4.72 -1.55
N HIS A 59 15.08 -3.65 -1.63
CA HIS A 59 16.53 -3.76 -1.81
C HIS A 59 17.23 -4.46 -0.65
N ALA A 60 16.86 -4.10 0.59
CA ALA A 60 17.43 -4.72 1.78
C ALA A 60 17.12 -6.22 1.85
N ILE A 61 15.87 -6.62 1.60
CA ILE A 61 15.50 -8.05 1.64
C ILE A 61 16.11 -8.84 0.48
N ASN A 62 16.33 -8.23 -0.69
CA ASN A 62 16.98 -8.88 -1.81
C ASN A 62 18.49 -9.06 -1.58
N LYS A 63 19.15 -8.13 -0.88
CA LYS A 63 20.55 -8.28 -0.45
C LYS A 63 20.76 -9.39 0.57
N LEU A 64 19.73 -9.73 1.35
CA LEU A 64 19.78 -10.76 2.38
C LEU A 64 19.52 -12.18 1.83
N LYS A 65 19.13 -12.32 0.56
CA LYS A 65 19.05 -13.64 -0.08
C LYS A 65 20.48 -14.18 -0.24
N PRO A 66 20.81 -15.36 0.34
CA PRO A 66 22.13 -15.94 0.20
C PRO A 66 22.45 -16.10 -1.29
N ILE A 67 23.67 -15.69 -1.66
CA ILE A 67 24.23 -15.82 -3.01
C ILE A 67 24.37 -17.31 -3.30
N ASN A 68 23.30 -17.95 -3.75
CA ASN A 68 23.41 -19.21 -4.43
C ASN A 68 22.28 -19.35 -5.45
N GLN A 69 22.71 -19.41 -6.71
CA GLN A 69 21.99 -19.86 -7.91
C GLN A 69 21.15 -18.80 -8.66
N ASN A 70 21.81 -18.18 -9.64
CA ASN A 70 21.41 -18.08 -11.05
C ASN A 70 19.97 -17.67 -11.42
N ASN A 71 19.36 -16.76 -10.68
CA ASN A 71 18.08 -16.18 -11.11
C ASN A 71 18.31 -14.72 -11.51
N ASN A 72 18.32 -14.51 -12.82
CA ASN A 72 18.42 -13.23 -13.52
C ASN A 72 17.47 -12.19 -12.88
N LEU A 73 18.01 -11.26 -12.09
CA LEU A 73 17.25 -10.23 -11.37
C LEU A 73 16.80 -9.05 -12.25
N ASN A 74 16.88 -9.19 -13.58
CA ASN A 74 16.36 -8.21 -14.53
C ASN A 74 14.82 -8.26 -14.67
N ASN A 75 14.14 -9.08 -13.87
CA ASN A 75 12.72 -9.38 -13.98
C ASN A 75 11.91 -8.90 -12.76
N LEU A 76 12.31 -7.82 -12.07
CA LEU A 76 11.31 -7.05 -11.33
C LEU A 76 10.43 -6.37 -12.38
N SER A 77 9.45 -7.12 -12.86
CA SER A 77 8.51 -6.71 -13.89
C SER A 77 7.86 -5.41 -13.42
N ASN A 78 7.57 -4.50 -14.34
CA ASN A 78 6.81 -3.27 -14.05
C ASN A 78 5.46 -3.54 -13.34
N SER A 79 5.04 -4.81 -13.21
CA SER A 79 3.92 -5.29 -12.39
C SER A 79 4.16 -5.35 -10.88
N ASP A 80 5.41 -5.29 -10.39
CA ASP A 80 5.73 -5.30 -8.94
C ASP A 80 5.78 -3.89 -8.34
N GLN A 81 5.58 -2.86 -9.16
CA GLN A 81 5.18 -1.55 -8.65
C GLN A 81 3.78 -1.73 -8.06
N LEU A 82 3.62 -1.51 -6.75
CA LEU A 82 2.28 -1.34 -6.18
C LEU A 82 1.60 -0.25 -7.02
N HIS A 83 0.60 -0.64 -7.81
CA HIS A 83 -0.17 0.31 -8.59
C HIS A 83 -1.02 1.09 -7.60
N PHE A 84 -0.48 2.21 -7.10
CA PHE A 84 -1.24 3.17 -6.31
C PHE A 84 -2.37 3.65 -7.21
N PRO A 85 -3.64 3.43 -6.82
CA PRO A 85 -4.75 4.06 -7.52
C PRO A 85 -4.52 5.57 -7.40
N SER A 86 -3.97 6.18 -8.44
CA SER A 86 -4.00 7.64 -8.57
C SER A 86 -5.46 8.01 -8.75
N ASP A 87 -5.92 9.01 -8.02
CA ASP A 87 -7.28 9.52 -8.02
C ASP A 87 -7.82 9.69 -9.45
N LYS A 88 -8.59 8.70 -9.92
CA LYS A 88 -9.59 8.69 -11.00
C LYS A 88 -9.70 7.30 -11.61
N LYS A 89 -10.65 6.50 -11.11
CA LYS A 89 -11.48 5.54 -11.87
C LYS A 89 -12.57 4.97 -10.95
N MET A 90 -13.45 5.84 -10.49
CA MET A 90 -14.80 5.45 -10.04
C MET A 90 -15.81 5.75 -11.15
N GLU A 91 -15.47 5.38 -12.38
CA GLU A 91 -16.36 5.46 -13.53
C GLU A 91 -16.13 4.22 -14.40
N LEU A 92 -16.42 3.05 -13.84
CA LEU A 92 -16.76 1.86 -14.64
C LEU A 92 -17.47 0.79 -13.79
N LEU A 93 -18.60 1.15 -13.17
CA LEU A 93 -19.67 0.21 -12.81
C LEU A 93 -21.01 0.96 -12.83
N GLN A 94 -21.34 1.52 -13.98
CA GLN A 94 -22.73 1.70 -14.40
C GLN A 94 -22.86 0.98 -15.75
N THR A 95 -24.01 0.33 -15.96
CA THR A 95 -24.38 -0.61 -17.06
C THR A 95 -23.85 -2.04 -16.82
N ASP A 96 -24.63 -3.09 -16.59
CA ASP A 96 -25.95 -3.44 -17.14
C ASP A 96 -26.76 -4.35 -16.20
N GLY A 97 -28.08 -4.15 -16.16
CA GLY A 97 -29.01 -4.97 -15.39
C GLY A 97 -30.49 -4.67 -15.58
N THR A 98 -30.93 -4.30 -16.79
CA THR A 98 -32.34 -4.40 -17.25
C THR A 98 -32.27 -5.28 -18.51
N THR A 99 -32.90 -6.45 -18.68
CA THR A 99 -34.34 -6.75 -18.69
C THR A 99 -34.55 -8.27 -18.84
N SER A 100 -35.76 -8.73 -18.46
CA SER A 100 -36.48 -9.96 -18.89
C SER A 100 -36.17 -11.24 -18.07
N ASN A 101 -37.14 -11.93 -17.46
CA ASN A 101 -38.56 -12.13 -17.78
C ASN A 101 -39.47 -12.05 -16.56
#